data_AF-A0A961XM19-F1
#
_entry.id   AF-A0A961XM19-F1
#
_cell.length_a   1.000
_cell.length_b   1.000
_cell.length_c   1.000
_cell.angle_alpha   90.00
_cell.angle_beta   90.00
_cell.angle_gamma   90.00
#
_symmetry.space_group_name_H-M   'P 1'
#
loop_
_entity.id
_entity.type
_entity.pdbx_description
1 polymer ?
#
loop_
_entity_poly.entity_id
_entity_poly.type
_entity_poly.pdbx_seq_one_letter_code
_entity_poly.pdbx_strand_id
1 'polypeptide(L)'
;DLGAFLDPFYRTYRCADGRGFYVVSCSIRTHPRRVLHVLGLDDLAAGLPDFDAYLDRRDWPDEWTMRNYPVGDRDRKRIADAMEAAFLARPSWEWEALFGAAKAPASAQRSTREWLSDPHALASGLVLEVNDPRHGKMRQLGNLAWLLGDEGAMEKRPGPVADEFRSDLPAMLAEAPRKVR
;
A
#
# COMPACT_ATOMS: atom_id res chain seq x y z
N ASP A 1 -3.17 16.52 -17.49
CA ASP A 1 -3.12 15.53 -16.40
C ASP A 1 -2.21 14.38 -16.83
N LEU A 2 -1.21 14.03 -16.01
CA LEU A 2 -0.27 12.93 -16.28
C LEU A 2 -0.92 11.55 -16.15
N GLY A 3 -2.02 11.45 -15.38
CA GLY A 3 -2.72 10.17 -15.16
C GLY A 3 -3.26 9.54 -16.45
N ALA A 4 -3.56 10.33 -17.47
CA ALA A 4 -4.02 9.87 -18.77
C ALA A 4 -2.98 9.05 -19.56
N PHE A 5 -1.68 9.20 -19.24
CA PHE A 5 -0.59 8.43 -19.86
C PHE A 5 -0.28 7.12 -19.12
N LEU A 6 -0.77 6.96 -17.89
CA LEU A 6 -0.58 5.77 -17.10
C LEU A 6 -1.57 4.68 -17.50
N ASP A 7 -1.20 3.43 -17.29
CA ASP A 7 -2.08 2.28 -17.52
C ASP A 7 -3.30 2.32 -16.58
N PRO A 8 -4.51 2.00 -17.06
CA PRO A 8 -5.73 2.05 -16.25
C PRO A 8 -5.64 1.19 -14.98
N PHE A 9 -4.95 0.06 -15.01
CA PHE A 9 -4.82 -0.83 -13.85
C PHE A 9 -3.56 -0.52 -13.02
N TYR A 10 -2.85 0.58 -13.29
CA TYR A 10 -1.64 1.00 -12.58
C TYR A 10 -1.57 2.52 -12.39
N ARG A 11 -2.60 3.12 -11.76
CA ARG A 11 -2.68 4.57 -11.53
C ARG A 11 -3.63 4.96 -10.40
N THR A 12 -3.62 6.25 -10.06
CA THR A 12 -4.53 6.84 -9.08
C THR A 12 -5.78 7.39 -9.77
N TYR A 13 -6.95 7.13 -9.18
CA TYR A 13 -8.25 7.67 -9.59
C TYR A 13 -8.83 8.58 -8.52
N ARG A 14 -9.56 9.62 -8.92
CA ARG A 14 -10.27 10.51 -7.98
C ARG A 14 -11.62 9.91 -7.60
N CYS A 15 -11.91 9.86 -6.30
CA CYS A 15 -13.17 9.38 -5.75
C CYS A 15 -14.16 10.54 -5.45
N ALA A 16 -15.38 10.20 -5.04
CA ALA A 16 -16.44 11.17 -4.73
C ALA A 16 -16.07 12.18 -3.63
N ASP A 17 -15.26 11.76 -2.66
CA ASP A 17 -14.72 12.59 -1.56
C ASP A 17 -13.53 13.47 -2.01
N GLY A 18 -13.19 13.43 -3.29
CA GLY A 18 -12.08 14.17 -3.88
C GLY A 18 -10.70 13.58 -3.60
N ARG A 19 -10.61 12.43 -2.92
CA ARG A 19 -9.35 11.74 -2.61
C ARG A 19 -8.93 10.81 -3.74
N GLY A 20 -7.64 10.47 -3.76
CA GLY A 20 -7.11 9.48 -4.68
C GLY A 20 -7.30 8.05 -4.18
N PHE A 21 -7.43 7.12 -5.12
CA PHE A 21 -7.46 5.69 -4.89
C PHE A 21 -6.49 5.03 -5.86
N TYR A 22 -5.44 4.39 -5.33
CA TYR A 22 -4.36 3.85 -6.14
C TYR A 22 -4.64 2.39 -6.49
N VAL A 23 -4.75 2.11 -7.79
CA VAL A 23 -4.99 0.76 -8.33
C VAL A 23 -3.66 0.19 -8.82
N VAL A 24 -3.34 -1.04 -8.38
CA VAL A 24 -2.16 -1.81 -8.82
C VAL A 24 -2.58 -3.24 -9.14
N SER A 25 -3.26 -3.40 -10.27
CA SER A 25 -3.99 -4.61 -10.62
C SER A 25 -3.67 -5.12 -12.03
N CYS A 26 -2.55 -4.73 -12.64
CA CYS A 26 -2.28 -4.95 -14.07
C CYS A 26 -1.59 -6.28 -14.46
N SER A 27 -1.02 -7.04 -13.52
CA SER A 27 -0.06 -8.12 -13.86
C SER A 27 -0.40 -9.51 -13.31
N ILE A 28 -1.63 -9.70 -12.81
CA ILE A 28 -2.09 -11.00 -12.31
C ILE A 28 -3.42 -11.31 -12.99
N ARG A 29 -3.52 -12.52 -13.57
CA ARG A 29 -4.63 -13.01 -14.41
C ARG A 29 -6.03 -12.57 -13.97
N THR A 30 -6.30 -12.56 -12.68
CA THR A 30 -7.64 -12.27 -12.15
C THR A 30 -7.86 -10.84 -11.70
N HIS A 31 -6.80 -10.04 -11.55
CA HIS A 31 -6.90 -8.71 -10.92
C HIS A 31 -7.70 -7.72 -11.78
N PRO A 32 -7.43 -7.54 -13.09
CA PRO A 32 -8.23 -6.63 -13.92
C PRO A 32 -9.72 -6.99 -13.93
N ARG A 33 -10.07 -8.28 -14.03
CA ARG A 33 -11.47 -8.75 -13.96
C ARG A 33 -12.13 -8.36 -12.64
N ARG A 34 -11.47 -8.60 -11.50
CA ARG A 34 -12.01 -8.25 -10.17
C ARG A 34 -12.20 -6.75 -10.02
N VAL A 35 -11.26 -5.94 -10.52
CA VAL A 35 -11.39 -4.47 -10.49
C VAL A 35 -12.60 -4.02 -11.30
N LEU A 36 -12.73 -4.48 -12.55
CA LEU A 36 -13.87 -4.10 -13.38
C LEU A 36 -15.20 -4.57 -12.78
N HIS A 37 -15.25 -5.78 -12.21
CA HIS A 37 -16.43 -6.29 -11.52
C HIS A 37 -16.84 -5.41 -10.33
N VAL A 38 -15.89 -5.04 -9.45
CA VAL A 38 -16.17 -4.17 -8.28
C VAL A 38 -16.68 -2.80 -8.71
N LEU A 39 -16.20 -2.29 -9.84
CA LEU A 39 -16.63 -1.02 -10.41
C LEU A 39 -17.97 -1.12 -11.18
N GLY A 40 -18.58 -2.30 -11.27
CA GLY A 40 -19.82 -2.52 -12.03
C GLY A 40 -19.61 -2.48 -13.55
N LEU A 41 -18.41 -2.80 -14.02
CA LEU A 41 -17.98 -2.74 -15.42
C LEU A 41 -17.86 -4.14 -16.05
N ASP A 42 -18.72 -5.09 -15.65
CA ASP A 42 -18.69 -6.47 -16.15
C ASP A 42 -18.90 -6.55 -17.67
N ASP A 43 -19.83 -5.74 -18.22
CA ASP A 43 -20.08 -5.68 -19.66
C ASP A 43 -18.86 -5.18 -20.45
N LEU A 44 -18.13 -4.21 -19.87
CA LEU A 44 -16.86 -3.77 -20.43
C LEU A 44 -15.86 -4.93 -20.40
N ALA A 45 -15.70 -5.60 -19.25
CA ALA A 45 -14.77 -6.72 -19.07
C ALA A 45 -15.06 -7.90 -20.02
N ALA A 46 -16.32 -8.15 -20.35
CA ALA A 46 -16.73 -9.19 -21.29
C ALA A 46 -16.26 -8.91 -22.74
N GLY A 47 -16.06 -7.64 -23.09
CA GLY A 47 -15.62 -7.22 -24.43
C GLY A 47 -14.11 -7.03 -24.57
N LEU A 48 -13.30 -7.34 -23.55
CA LEU A 48 -11.84 -7.15 -23.59
C LEU A 48 -11.11 -8.47 -23.92
N PRO A 49 -9.94 -8.42 -24.59
CA PRO A 49 -9.19 -9.63 -24.92
C PRO A 49 -8.71 -10.37 -23.68
N ASP A 50 -9.08 -11.64 -23.54
CA ASP A 50 -8.71 -12.49 -22.41
C ASP A 50 -8.19 -13.85 -22.92
N PHE A 51 -6.86 -13.95 -23.07
CA PHE A 51 -6.17 -15.16 -23.50
C PHE A 51 -4.89 -15.33 -22.69
N ASP A 52 -4.26 -16.49 -22.79
CA ASP A 52 -3.06 -16.78 -22.00
C ASP A 52 -1.87 -15.92 -22.44
N ALA A 53 -1.35 -15.12 -21.50
CA ALA A 53 -0.20 -14.25 -21.72
C ALA A 53 1.12 -15.02 -21.91
N TYR A 54 1.14 -16.33 -21.61
CA TYR A 54 2.30 -17.20 -21.81
C TYR A 54 2.40 -17.83 -23.22
N LEU A 55 1.43 -17.56 -24.11
CA LEU A 55 1.56 -17.95 -25.52
C LEU A 55 2.71 -17.19 -26.19
N ASP A 56 3.33 -17.81 -27.21
CA ASP A 56 4.24 -17.08 -28.09
C ASP A 56 3.44 -15.93 -28.74
N ARG A 57 4.05 -14.75 -28.81
CA ARG A 57 3.41 -13.54 -29.35
C ARG A 57 2.87 -13.76 -30.76
N ARG A 58 3.46 -14.66 -31.57
CA ARG A 58 2.97 -14.97 -32.92
C ARG A 58 1.61 -15.68 -32.93
N ASP A 59 1.28 -16.34 -31.82
CA ASP A 59 0.05 -17.11 -31.64
C ASP A 59 -0.99 -16.33 -30.83
N TRP A 60 -0.71 -15.05 -30.51
CA TRP A 60 -1.65 -14.20 -29.80
C TRP A 60 -2.87 -13.87 -30.66
N PRO A 61 -4.09 -14.08 -30.15
CA PRO A 61 -5.32 -13.75 -30.87
C PRO A 61 -5.57 -12.23 -31.02
N ASP A 62 -4.94 -11.40 -30.20
CA ASP A 62 -5.08 -9.94 -30.21
C ASP A 62 -3.75 -9.27 -29.76
N GLU A 63 -3.66 -7.95 -29.90
CA GLU A 63 -2.45 -7.17 -29.62
C GLU A 63 -2.08 -7.13 -28.13
N TRP A 64 -3.06 -7.36 -27.24
CA TRP A 64 -2.89 -7.35 -25.80
C TRP A 64 -3.87 -8.30 -25.15
N THR A 65 -3.63 -8.66 -23.89
CA THR A 65 -4.59 -9.40 -23.07
C THR A 65 -4.74 -8.75 -21.70
N MET A 66 -5.96 -8.79 -21.18
CA MET A 66 -6.31 -8.41 -19.81
C MET A 66 -5.60 -9.22 -18.72
N ARG A 67 -4.84 -10.26 -19.08
CA ARG A 67 -3.99 -11.01 -18.14
C ARG A 67 -2.60 -10.43 -17.97
N ASN A 68 -2.23 -9.42 -18.74
CA ASN A 68 -0.90 -8.83 -18.72
C ASN A 68 -0.94 -7.31 -18.85
N TYR A 69 0.15 -6.69 -18.40
CA TYR A 69 0.44 -5.29 -18.61
C TYR A 69 1.31 -5.13 -19.86
N PRO A 70 1.13 -4.08 -20.69
CA PRO A 70 0.15 -3.00 -20.56
C PRO A 70 -1.17 -3.28 -21.28
N VAL A 71 -2.18 -2.47 -20.98
CA VAL A 71 -3.42 -2.36 -21.79
C VAL A 71 -3.09 -1.80 -23.17
N GLY A 72 -3.62 -2.44 -24.22
CA GLY A 72 -3.42 -2.01 -25.61
C GLY A 72 -4.13 -0.70 -25.95
N ASP A 73 -3.58 0.03 -26.93
CA ASP A 73 -3.99 1.39 -27.27
C ASP A 73 -5.47 1.50 -27.64
N ARG A 74 -6.02 0.48 -28.32
CA ARG A 74 -7.44 0.38 -28.71
C ARG A 74 -8.37 0.53 -27.50
N ASP A 75 -8.06 -0.13 -26.39
CA ASP A 75 -8.96 -0.25 -25.24
C ASP A 75 -8.55 0.65 -24.07
N ARG A 76 -7.31 1.15 -24.04
CA ARG A 76 -6.74 1.96 -22.96
C ARG A 76 -7.64 3.11 -22.55
N LYS A 77 -8.04 3.96 -23.51
CA LYS A 77 -8.88 5.12 -23.23
C LYS A 77 -10.27 4.71 -22.73
N ARG A 78 -10.89 3.72 -23.38
CA ARG A 78 -12.22 3.21 -23.00
C ARG A 78 -12.24 2.70 -21.56
N ILE A 79 -11.22 1.94 -21.14
CA ILE A 79 -11.10 1.43 -19.78
C ILE A 79 -10.81 2.56 -18.80
N ALA A 80 -9.86 3.44 -19.12
CA ALA A 80 -9.51 4.60 -18.30
C ALA A 80 -10.73 5.47 -17.96
N ASP A 81 -11.49 5.87 -18.99
CA ASP A 81 -12.66 6.74 -18.84
C ASP A 81 -13.76 6.05 -18.02
N ALA A 82 -14.03 4.77 -18.27
CA ALA A 82 -15.05 4.00 -17.55
C ALA A 82 -14.70 3.84 -16.07
N MET A 83 -13.45 3.51 -15.75
CA MET A 83 -12.98 3.41 -14.37
C MET A 83 -13.04 4.78 -13.67
N GLU A 84 -12.64 5.85 -14.34
CA GLU A 84 -12.69 7.21 -13.78
C GLU A 84 -14.12 7.63 -13.44
N ALA A 85 -15.08 7.39 -14.34
CA ALA A 85 -16.49 7.63 -14.06
C ALA A 85 -16.99 6.79 -12.88
N ALA A 86 -16.61 5.52 -12.80
CA ALA A 86 -17.04 4.64 -11.71
C ALA A 86 -16.50 5.09 -10.35
N PHE A 87 -15.22 5.47 -10.24
CA PHE A 87 -14.63 5.90 -8.96
C PHE A 87 -15.30 7.12 -8.36
N LEU A 88 -15.90 8.00 -9.18
CA LEU A 88 -16.65 9.17 -8.71
C LEU A 88 -17.98 8.85 -8.02
N ALA A 89 -18.45 7.60 -8.08
CA ALA A 89 -19.75 7.21 -7.51
C ALA A 89 -19.72 7.01 -5.99
N ARG A 90 -18.54 6.76 -5.39
CA ARG A 90 -18.40 6.48 -3.94
C ARG A 90 -17.14 7.14 -3.37
N PRO A 91 -17.10 7.44 -2.06
CA PRO A 91 -15.89 7.93 -1.40
C PRO A 91 -14.81 6.83 -1.33
N SER A 92 -13.55 7.25 -1.17
CA SER A 92 -12.38 6.38 -1.24
C SER A 92 -12.39 5.23 -0.21
N TRP A 93 -12.88 5.47 1.01
CA TRP A 93 -12.96 4.46 2.07
C TRP A 93 -13.98 3.35 1.78
N GLU A 94 -15.06 3.67 1.07
CA GLU A 94 -16.07 2.69 0.69
C GLU A 94 -15.54 1.81 -0.45
N TRP A 95 -14.83 2.41 -1.42
CA TRP A 95 -14.10 1.64 -2.42
C TRP A 95 -13.07 0.73 -1.80
N GLU A 96 -12.35 1.16 -0.77
CA GLU A 96 -11.37 0.31 -0.11
C GLU A 96 -11.99 -0.96 0.49
N ALA A 97 -13.14 -0.82 1.15
CA ALA A 97 -13.88 -1.96 1.67
C ALA A 97 -14.35 -2.91 0.56
N LEU A 98 -14.89 -2.36 -0.53
CA LEU A 98 -15.38 -3.15 -1.68
C LEU A 98 -14.24 -3.89 -2.40
N PHE A 99 -13.13 -3.20 -2.67
CA PHE A 99 -11.95 -3.80 -3.30
C PHE A 99 -11.31 -4.87 -2.40
N GLY A 100 -11.24 -4.62 -1.08
CA GLY A 100 -10.77 -5.58 -0.10
C GLY A 100 -11.61 -6.87 -0.11
N ALA A 101 -12.94 -6.75 -0.05
CA ALA A 101 -13.86 -7.88 -0.10
C ALA A 101 -13.73 -8.69 -1.40
N ALA A 102 -13.52 -8.01 -2.52
CA ALA A 102 -13.37 -8.64 -3.83
C ALA A 102 -11.95 -9.18 -4.11
N LYS A 103 -10.99 -8.98 -3.20
CA LYS A 103 -9.58 -9.35 -3.40
C LYS A 103 -8.98 -8.71 -4.67
N ALA A 104 -9.30 -7.43 -4.88
CA ALA A 104 -8.77 -6.58 -5.94
C ALA A 104 -7.70 -5.64 -5.34
N PRO A 105 -6.42 -5.74 -5.72
CA PRO A 105 -5.38 -4.91 -5.11
C PRO A 105 -5.49 -3.44 -5.53
N ALA A 106 -5.85 -2.64 -4.54
CA ALA A 106 -5.86 -1.19 -4.58
C ALA A 106 -5.95 -0.67 -3.14
N SER A 107 -5.73 0.62 -2.94
CA SER A 107 -5.89 1.24 -1.61
C SER A 107 -6.27 2.71 -1.69
N ALA A 108 -7.01 3.18 -0.70
CA ALA A 108 -7.33 4.59 -0.56
C ALA A 108 -6.08 5.37 -0.12
N GLN A 109 -5.84 6.52 -0.75
CA GLN A 109 -4.81 7.43 -0.31
C GLN A 109 -5.20 8.08 1.01
N ARG A 110 -4.33 7.94 2.00
CA ARG A 110 -4.50 8.50 3.34
C ARG A 110 -3.47 9.60 3.59
N SER A 111 -3.85 10.59 4.40
CA SER A 111 -2.88 11.49 5.01
C SER A 111 -2.05 10.77 6.08
N THR A 112 -0.90 11.33 6.43
CA THR A 112 -0.07 10.82 7.53
C THR A 112 -0.86 10.74 8.85
N ARG A 113 -1.74 11.71 9.13
CA ARG A 113 -2.56 11.71 10.35
C ARG A 113 -3.53 10.54 10.40
N GLU A 114 -4.15 10.22 9.27
CA GLU A 114 -5.07 9.08 9.16
C GLU A 114 -4.33 7.77 9.26
N TRP A 115 -3.19 7.65 8.58
CA TRP A 115 -2.34 6.46 8.68
C TRP A 115 -1.85 6.22 10.11
N LEU A 116 -1.40 7.28 10.79
CA LEU A 116 -1.02 7.21 12.20
C LEU A 116 -2.19 6.81 13.10
N SER A 117 -3.42 6.96 12.65
CA SER A 117 -4.66 6.63 13.39
C SER A 117 -5.31 5.32 12.93
N ASP A 118 -4.71 4.62 11.96
CA ASP A 118 -5.31 3.44 11.34
C ASP A 118 -5.41 2.27 12.36
N PRO A 119 -6.59 1.63 12.48
CA PRO A 119 -6.78 0.55 13.45
C PRO A 119 -5.83 -0.63 13.26
N HIS A 120 -5.50 -0.98 12.01
CA HIS A 120 -4.56 -2.06 11.73
C HIS A 120 -3.13 -1.64 12.06
N ALA A 121 -2.73 -0.41 11.72
CA ALA A 121 -1.40 0.10 12.06
C ALA A 121 -1.17 0.14 13.58
N LEU A 122 -2.20 0.48 14.36
CA LEU A 122 -2.18 0.41 15.82
C LEU A 122 -2.11 -1.02 16.34
N ALA A 123 -3.02 -1.89 15.88
CA ALA A 123 -3.14 -3.26 16.38
C ALA A 123 -1.90 -4.11 16.04
N SER A 124 -1.28 -3.85 14.89
CA SER A 124 -0.05 -4.54 14.48
C SER A 124 1.20 -4.02 15.19
N GLY A 125 1.18 -2.79 15.73
CA GLY A 125 2.39 -2.14 16.24
C GLY A 125 3.27 -1.49 15.19
N LEU A 126 2.74 -1.27 13.98
CA LEU A 126 3.35 -0.36 13.01
C LEU A 126 3.33 1.09 13.50
N VAL A 127 2.36 1.42 14.36
CA VAL A 127 2.27 2.70 15.08
C VAL A 127 2.08 2.42 16.56
N LEU A 128 2.90 3.08 17.38
CA LEU A 128 2.92 2.93 18.82
C LEU A 128 2.70 4.28 19.51
N GLU A 129 2.17 4.21 20.72
CA GLU A 129 2.01 5.37 21.59
C GLU A 129 3.16 5.39 22.60
N VAL A 130 3.87 6.52 22.67
CA VAL A 130 5.05 6.70 23.52
C VAL A 130 4.88 7.97 24.32
N ASN A 131 5.23 7.92 25.61
CA ASN A 131 5.33 9.11 26.46
C ASN A 131 6.73 9.69 26.30
N ASP A 132 6.88 10.64 25.39
CA ASP A 132 8.15 11.32 25.12
C ASP A 132 8.43 12.39 26.18
N PRO A 133 9.67 12.48 26.72
CA PRO A 133 9.99 13.44 27.78
C PRO A 133 9.92 14.91 27.32
N ARG A 134 10.00 15.19 26.01
CA ARG A 134 9.96 16.56 25.44
C ARG A 134 8.58 16.91 24.91
N HIS A 135 7.87 15.93 24.35
CA HIS A 135 6.62 16.16 23.62
C HIS A 135 5.38 15.57 24.30
N GLY A 136 5.56 14.86 25.42
CA GLY A 136 4.49 14.17 26.12
C GLY A 136 3.99 12.96 25.34
N LYS A 137 2.73 12.61 25.56
CA LYS A 137 2.08 11.46 24.92
C LYS A 137 1.93 11.68 23.41
N MET A 138 2.59 10.86 22.59
CA MET A 138 2.60 11.01 21.13
C MET A 138 2.59 9.65 20.39
N ARG A 139 2.28 9.68 19.09
CA ARG A 139 2.42 8.50 18.21
C ARG A 139 3.76 8.50 17.49
N GLN A 140 4.39 7.33 17.43
CA GLN A 140 5.66 7.09 16.75
C GLN A 140 5.55 5.86 15.85
N LEU A 141 6.46 5.75 14.87
CA LEU A 141 6.61 4.54 14.07
C LEU A 141 7.07 3.40 14.98
N GLY A 142 6.40 2.26 14.89
CA GLY A 142 6.74 1.07 15.64
C GLY A 142 7.64 0.12 14.86
N ASN A 143 7.34 -1.17 14.92
CA ASN A 143 8.18 -2.20 14.32
C ASN A 143 7.96 -2.31 12.81
N LEU A 144 9.05 -2.59 12.09
CA LEU A 144 8.98 -2.95 10.66
C LEU A 144 8.90 -4.47 10.45
N ALA A 145 9.31 -5.27 11.45
CA ALA A 145 9.32 -6.73 11.41
C ALA A 145 9.12 -7.30 12.82
N TRP A 146 8.65 -8.54 12.89
CA TRP A 146 8.43 -9.29 14.13
C TRP A 146 9.23 -10.58 14.10
N LEU A 147 9.85 -10.91 15.23
CA LEU A 147 10.47 -12.20 15.47
C LEU A 147 9.53 -13.05 16.32
N LEU A 148 9.34 -14.31 15.93
CA LEU A 148 8.52 -15.23 16.69
C LEU A 148 9.13 -15.43 18.09
N GLY A 149 8.35 -15.17 19.13
CA GLY A 149 8.78 -15.29 20.53
C GLY A 149 9.41 -14.03 21.13
N ASP A 150 9.50 -12.92 20.38
CA ASP A 150 9.92 -11.64 20.94
C ASP A 150 8.75 -10.94 21.65
N GLU A 151 8.58 -11.25 22.94
CA GLU A 151 7.55 -10.63 23.79
C GLU A 151 7.79 -9.12 24.02
N GLY A 152 9.04 -8.67 23.87
CA GLY A 152 9.45 -7.27 24.05
C GLY A 152 9.34 -6.43 22.77
N ALA A 153 8.93 -7.01 21.64
CA ALA A 153 8.90 -6.32 20.35
C ALA A 153 8.13 -4.99 20.43
N MET A 154 7.04 -4.97 21.20
CA MET A 154 6.14 -3.82 21.35
C MET A 154 6.56 -2.84 22.45
N GLU A 155 7.58 -3.18 23.25
CA GLU A 155 8.09 -2.33 24.32
C GLU A 155 9.06 -1.29 23.75
N LYS A 156 8.54 -0.11 23.42
CA LYS A 156 9.36 1.03 23.00
C LYS A 156 9.61 1.98 24.15
N ARG A 157 10.85 2.47 24.22
CA ARG A 157 11.25 3.56 25.11
C ARG A 157 11.26 4.86 24.32
N PRO A 158 10.97 5.99 24.96
CA PRO A 158 11.13 7.29 24.31
C PRO A 158 12.59 7.52 23.90
N GLY A 159 12.79 8.44 22.96
CA GLY A 159 14.14 8.88 22.60
C GLY A 159 14.83 9.52 23.81
N PRO A 160 16.15 9.32 23.95
CA PRO A 160 16.84 9.79 25.14
C PRO A 160 16.91 11.31 25.21
N VAL A 161 17.02 11.83 26.44
CA VAL A 161 17.35 13.23 26.68
C VAL A 161 18.85 13.47 26.48
N ALA A 162 19.24 14.75 26.31
CA ALA A 162 20.66 15.07 26.15
C ALA A 162 21.44 14.64 27.39
N ASP A 163 22.57 13.96 27.17
CA ASP A 163 23.46 13.42 28.22
C ASP A 163 22.82 12.38 29.17
N GLU A 164 21.66 11.78 28.85
CA GLU A 164 20.94 10.84 29.73
C GLU A 164 21.82 9.72 30.30
N PHE A 165 22.69 9.13 29.47
CA PHE A 165 23.54 8.00 29.87
C PHE A 165 24.97 8.41 30.23
N ARG A 166 25.27 9.72 30.31
CA ARG A 166 26.64 10.21 30.46
C ARG A 166 27.29 9.72 31.75
N SER A 167 26.53 9.62 32.83
CA SER A 167 27.00 9.10 34.13
C SER A 167 27.42 7.63 34.07
N ASP A 168 26.84 6.86 33.16
CA ASP A 168 27.00 5.40 33.11
C ASP A 168 28.19 5.01 32.22
N LEU A 169 28.60 5.90 31.31
CA LEU A 169 29.68 5.67 30.35
C LEU A 169 31.00 5.22 31.01
N PRO A 170 31.49 5.81 32.12
CA PRO A 170 32.73 5.35 32.75
C PRO A 170 32.68 3.88 33.18
N ALA A 171 31.52 3.41 33.64
CA ALA A 171 31.33 2.02 34.03
C ALA A 171 31.15 1.10 32.81
N MET A 172 30.35 1.52 31.82
CA MET A 172 30.11 0.75 30.59
C MET A 172 31.37 0.57 29.73
N LEU A 173 32.27 1.55 29.75
CA LEU A 173 33.51 1.55 28.98
C LEU A 173 34.74 1.08 29.78
N ALA A 174 34.54 0.62 31.01
CA ALA A 174 35.65 0.13 31.83
C ALA A 174 36.25 -1.14 31.19
N GLU A 175 37.46 -1.02 30.65
CA GLU A 175 38.24 -2.18 30.22
C GLU A 175 38.91 -2.85 31.42
N ALA A 176 38.91 -4.18 31.44
CA ALA A 176 39.74 -4.92 32.39
C ALA A 176 41.23 -4.54 32.15
N PRO A 177 42.03 -4.36 33.21
CA PRO A 177 43.43 -4.01 33.05
C PRO A 177 44.14 -5.05 32.17
N ARG A 178 44.79 -4.59 31.09
CA ARG A 178 45.57 -5.46 30.22
C ARG A 178 46.67 -6.12 31.04
N LYS A 179 46.65 -7.46 31.11
CA LYS A 179 47.75 -8.22 31.72
C LYS A 179 49.00 -8.00 30.86
N VAL A 180 50.00 -7.32 31.42
CA VAL A 180 51.33 -7.25 30.82
C VAL A 180 51.93 -8.65 30.90
N ARG A 181 52.33 -9.20 29.75
CA ARG A 181 53.07 -10.47 29.66
C ARG A 181 54.53 -10.26 29.98
#